data_AF-A0A820FNE7-F1
#
_entry.id   AF-A0A820FNE7-F1
#
_cell.length_a   1.000
_cell.length_b   1.000
_cell.length_c   1.000
_cell.angle_alpha   90.00
_cell.angle_beta   90.00
_cell.angle_gamma   90.00
#
_symmetry.space_group_name_H-M   'P 1'
#
loop_
_entity.id
_entity.type
_entity.pdbx_description
1 polymer ?
#
loop_
_entity_poly.entity_id
_entity_poly.type
_entity_poly.pdbx_seq_one_letter_code
_entity_poly.pdbx_strand_id
1 'polypeptide(L)'
;MCDRVINMLQTTKQSSSANLLHLINHNTNQNSNIRRKPSSQTTSNTISSPNTIKKFRAAWSETCDGEKLKQTMTATEIERQNVLYELFSEEQQMIENLGLAQRVYRNGMKTLNILTDLELKQIFGPLEDILPLHEDLLYRLKPKVNSSIDAVGQIYLEWFQRIRSSYVSYCSNLINAKELLDAKRCEENGRVDDYLKRCTDSGFSRKLDLWDFLDQPRSRLMKYPILFKRIHKR
;
A
#
# COMPACT_ATOMS: atom_id res chain seq x y z
N MET A 1 2.47 -22.22 8.93
CA MET A 1 2.99 -20.83 8.99
C MET A 1 2.06 -19.85 8.29
N CYS A 2 1.82 -20.00 6.98
CA CYS A 2 0.88 -19.15 6.23
C CYS A 2 -0.54 -19.17 6.83
N ASP A 3 -1.04 -20.33 7.25
CA ASP A 3 -2.33 -20.42 7.96
C ASP A 3 -2.33 -19.70 9.31
N ARG A 4 -1.18 -19.61 10.00
CA ARG A 4 -1.06 -18.84 11.25
C ARG A 4 -1.09 -17.33 10.98
N VAL A 5 -0.47 -16.87 9.90
CA VAL A 5 -0.53 -15.46 9.46
C VAL A 5 -1.96 -15.11 9.04
N ILE A 6 -2.60 -15.97 8.25
CA ILE A 6 -3.99 -15.78 7.78
C ILE A 6 -4.95 -15.81 8.98
N ASN A 7 -4.80 -16.78 9.90
CA ASN A 7 -5.60 -16.84 11.12
C ASN A 7 -5.32 -15.63 12.02
N MET A 8 -4.08 -15.16 12.20
CA MET A 8 -3.78 -13.96 12.98
C MET A 8 -4.45 -12.70 12.42
N LEU A 9 -4.59 -12.61 11.09
CA LEU A 9 -5.33 -11.54 10.44
C LEU A 9 -6.87 -11.70 10.57
N GLN A 10 -7.37 -12.93 10.78
CA GLN A 10 -8.80 -13.27 10.79
C GLN A 10 -9.42 -13.55 12.18
N THR A 11 -8.65 -14.00 13.18
CA THR A 11 -9.14 -14.45 14.49
C THR A 11 -8.86 -13.42 15.57
N THR A 12 -9.86 -12.60 15.87
CA THR A 12 -10.06 -12.01 17.21
C THR A 12 -11.54 -12.10 17.55
N LYS A 13 -12.01 -13.31 17.92
CA LYS A 13 -13.31 -13.48 18.55
C LYS A 13 -13.19 -13.10 20.04
N GLN A 14 -13.37 -11.82 20.34
CA GLN A 14 -14.11 -11.27 21.48
C GLN A 14 -13.85 -9.76 21.57
N SER A 15 -14.94 -9.01 21.81
CA SER A 15 -15.13 -7.56 21.72
C SER A 15 -15.39 -7.00 20.30
N SER A 16 -16.55 -6.35 20.16
CA SER A 16 -17.20 -5.92 18.91
C SER A 16 -16.47 -4.81 18.12
N SER A 17 -15.14 -4.69 18.24
CA SER A 17 -14.32 -3.70 17.56
C SER A 17 -12.93 -4.22 17.11
N ALA A 18 -12.63 -5.52 17.25
CA ALA A 18 -11.24 -6.00 17.31
C ALA A 18 -10.63 -6.64 16.03
N ASN A 19 -11.33 -6.80 14.91
CA ASN A 19 -10.71 -7.41 13.73
C ASN A 19 -10.10 -6.33 12.81
N LEU A 20 -8.76 -6.34 12.66
CA LEU A 20 -8.04 -5.38 11.81
C LEU A 20 -8.57 -5.41 10.36
N LEU A 21 -8.81 -6.61 9.81
CA LEU A 21 -9.46 -6.78 8.50
C LEU A 21 -10.92 -6.26 8.48
N HIS A 22 -11.66 -6.38 9.59
CA HIS A 22 -13.06 -5.91 9.66
C HIS A 22 -13.14 -4.39 9.76
N LEU A 23 -12.25 -3.76 10.54
CA LEU A 23 -12.10 -2.31 10.61
C LEU A 23 -11.70 -1.74 9.24
N ILE A 24 -10.82 -2.44 8.53
CA ILE A 24 -10.39 -2.10 7.17
C ILE A 24 -11.50 -2.31 6.12
N ASN A 25 -12.29 -3.38 6.23
CA ASN A 25 -13.43 -3.64 5.33
C ASN A 25 -14.58 -2.67 5.55
N HIS A 26 -14.85 -2.25 6.80
CA HIS A 26 -15.87 -1.23 7.10
C HIS A 26 -15.56 0.10 6.40
N ASN A 27 -14.29 0.51 6.39
CA ASN A 27 -13.85 1.70 5.63
C ASN A 27 -13.97 1.53 4.10
N THR A 28 -13.93 0.29 3.60
CA THR A 28 -14.02 0.01 2.15
C THR A 28 -15.47 0.14 1.66
N ASN A 29 -16.45 -0.29 2.46
CA ASN A 29 -17.87 -0.21 2.09
C ASN A 29 -18.46 1.22 2.17
N GLN A 30 -17.91 2.08 3.03
CA GLN A 30 -18.28 3.50 3.09
C GLN A 30 -17.75 4.27 1.86
N ASN A 31 -16.58 3.87 1.31
CA ASN A 31 -16.01 4.46 0.09
C ASN A 31 -16.77 4.08 -1.20
N SER A 32 -17.49 2.95 -1.23
CA SER A 32 -18.22 2.51 -2.44
C SER A 32 -19.60 3.17 -2.65
N ASN A 33 -20.11 3.94 -1.69
CA ASN A 33 -21.48 4.46 -1.72
C ASN A 33 -21.63 5.89 -2.26
N ILE A 34 -20.56 6.52 -2.77
CA ILE A 34 -20.61 7.85 -3.39
C ILE A 34 -20.39 7.72 -4.90
N ARG A 35 -21.38 7.12 -5.60
CA ARG A 35 -21.51 7.23 -7.06
C ARG A 35 -22.92 7.74 -7.41
N ARG A 36 -23.02 9.00 -7.82
CA ARG A 36 -24.18 9.58 -8.53
C ARG A 36 -23.65 10.04 -9.89
N LYS A 37 -23.94 9.37 -11.03
CA LYS A 37 -25.14 9.22 -11.90
C LYS A 37 -24.89 9.97 -13.23
N PRO A 38 -25.49 9.52 -14.36
CA PRO A 38 -24.87 9.59 -15.69
C PRO A 38 -25.37 10.79 -16.52
N SER A 39 -24.55 11.24 -17.47
CA SER A 39 -24.97 12.10 -18.58
C SER A 39 -24.45 11.55 -19.93
N SER A 40 -25.26 11.79 -20.94
CA SER A 40 -25.44 11.03 -22.18
C SER A 40 -24.31 11.07 -23.22
N GLN A 41 -24.19 9.93 -23.89
CA GLN A 41 -23.55 9.54 -25.16
C GLN A 41 -23.16 10.64 -26.17
N THR A 42 -21.96 10.49 -26.75
CA THR A 42 -21.75 10.57 -28.21
C THR A 42 -20.65 9.57 -28.60
N THR A 43 -20.97 8.76 -29.60
CA THR A 43 -20.22 7.63 -30.15
C THR A 43 -19.03 8.05 -31.01
N SER A 44 -17.87 7.43 -30.83
CA SER A 44 -16.89 7.20 -31.91
C SER A 44 -15.95 6.06 -31.52
N ASN A 45 -15.97 5.00 -32.33
CA ASN A 45 -15.11 3.82 -32.19
C ASN A 45 -13.63 4.15 -32.45
N THR A 46 -12.74 3.69 -31.59
CA THR A 46 -11.36 3.35 -32.00
C THR A 46 -10.82 2.25 -31.09
N ILE A 47 -10.67 1.07 -31.69
CA ILE A 47 -10.03 -0.10 -31.10
C ILE A 47 -8.55 0.25 -30.88
N SER A 48 -8.08 0.24 -29.64
CA SER A 48 -6.64 0.25 -29.34
C SER A 48 -6.31 -0.54 -28.06
N SER A 49 -5.57 -1.62 -28.32
CA SER A 49 -4.81 -2.57 -27.49
C SER A 49 -4.77 -2.44 -25.95
N PRO A 50 -4.93 -3.55 -25.22
CA PRO A 50 -4.66 -3.64 -23.78
C PRO A 50 -3.17 -3.92 -23.55
N ASN A 51 -2.31 -2.90 -23.61
CA ASN A 51 -0.89 -3.12 -23.32
C ASN A 51 -0.17 -1.87 -22.78
N THR A 52 -0.33 -1.54 -21.49
CA THR A 52 0.62 -0.62 -20.83
C THR A 52 0.86 -0.86 -19.32
N ILE A 53 0.12 -1.74 -18.64
CA ILE A 53 0.42 -2.05 -17.22
C ILE A 53 1.23 -3.34 -17.13
N LYS A 54 2.44 -3.35 -17.69
CA LYS A 54 3.36 -4.50 -17.56
C LYS A 54 4.84 -4.12 -17.62
N LYS A 55 5.22 -3.02 -16.97
CA LYS A 55 6.64 -2.66 -16.78
C LYS A 55 6.90 -2.27 -15.34
N PHE A 56 7.97 -2.85 -14.77
CA PHE A 56 8.49 -2.76 -13.40
C PHE A 56 8.05 -3.84 -12.40
N ARG A 57 8.14 -5.10 -12.81
CA ARG A 57 8.59 -6.15 -11.89
C ARG A 57 9.73 -6.87 -12.57
N ALA A 58 10.97 -6.50 -12.25
CA ALA A 58 12.09 -7.39 -12.54
C ALA A 58 11.77 -8.71 -11.83
N ALA A 59 11.72 -9.82 -12.57
CA ALA A 59 11.59 -11.13 -11.94
C ALA A 59 12.79 -11.33 -11.01
N TRP A 60 12.64 -12.04 -9.89
CA TRP A 60 13.78 -12.37 -9.01
C TRP A 60 14.94 -12.94 -9.83
N SER A 61 14.61 -13.72 -10.86
CA SER A 61 15.58 -14.30 -11.77
C SER A 61 16.44 -13.30 -12.54
N GLU A 62 15.99 -12.07 -12.77
CA GLU A 62 16.78 -11.04 -13.48
C GLU A 62 17.85 -10.39 -12.57
N THR A 63 17.89 -10.76 -11.29
CA THR A 63 18.96 -10.33 -10.37
C THR A 63 20.22 -11.19 -10.55
N CYS A 64 21.41 -10.62 -10.32
CA CYS A 64 22.70 -11.29 -10.54
C CYS A 64 22.87 -12.62 -9.76
N ASP A 65 22.12 -12.81 -8.67
CA ASP A 65 22.10 -14.05 -7.88
C ASP A 65 21.02 -15.04 -8.36
N GLY A 66 19.91 -14.53 -8.92
CA GLY A 66 18.76 -15.32 -9.36
C GLY A 66 19.07 -16.24 -10.56
N GLU A 67 19.86 -15.77 -11.54
CA GLU A 67 20.25 -16.60 -12.69
C GLU A 67 21.19 -17.76 -12.30
N LYS A 68 22.07 -17.57 -11.31
CA LYS A 68 22.95 -18.65 -10.81
C LYS A 68 22.19 -19.69 -9.99
N LEU A 69 21.25 -19.24 -9.15
CA LEU A 69 20.47 -20.13 -8.28
C LEU A 69 19.39 -20.93 -9.04
N LYS A 70 18.83 -20.36 -10.12
CA LYS A 70 17.89 -21.02 -11.04
C LYS A 70 18.35 -22.40 -11.53
N GLN A 71 19.65 -22.55 -11.78
CA GLN A 71 20.22 -23.80 -12.32
C GLN A 71 20.18 -24.96 -11.29
N THR A 72 19.93 -24.65 -10.02
CA THR A 72 19.94 -25.62 -8.91
C THR A 72 18.57 -25.82 -8.24
N MET A 73 17.56 -25.05 -8.63
CA MET A 73 16.26 -25.01 -7.96
C MET A 73 15.14 -25.66 -8.80
N THR A 74 14.14 -26.23 -8.11
CA THR A 74 12.92 -26.70 -8.77
C THR A 74 12.06 -25.54 -9.23
N ALA A 75 11.17 -25.77 -10.21
CA ALA A 75 10.22 -24.75 -10.68
C ALA A 75 9.34 -24.21 -9.55
N THR A 76 8.94 -25.06 -8.60
CA THR A 76 8.18 -24.67 -7.40
C THR A 76 8.98 -23.71 -6.53
N GLU A 77 10.27 -23.98 -6.30
CA GLU A 77 11.10 -23.12 -5.48
C GLU A 77 11.39 -21.79 -6.17
N ILE A 78 11.60 -21.79 -7.49
CA ILE A 78 11.72 -20.55 -8.29
C ILE A 78 10.48 -19.67 -8.14
N GLU A 79 9.27 -20.25 -8.23
CA GLU A 79 8.04 -19.48 -8.03
C GLU A 79 7.92 -18.92 -6.61
N ARG A 80 8.34 -19.68 -5.59
CA ARG A 80 8.34 -19.17 -4.21
C ARG A 80 9.29 -17.99 -4.05
N GLN A 81 10.50 -18.07 -4.61
CA GLN A 81 11.46 -16.97 -4.60
C GLN A 81 10.93 -15.75 -5.37
N ASN A 82 10.21 -15.94 -6.49
CA ASN A 82 9.53 -14.85 -7.18
C ASN A 82 8.50 -14.15 -6.30
N VAL A 83 7.68 -14.89 -5.54
CA VAL A 83 6.68 -14.31 -4.64
C VAL A 83 7.34 -13.60 -3.45
N LEU A 84 8.44 -14.14 -2.91
CA LEU A 84 9.22 -13.48 -1.85
C LEU A 84 9.84 -12.17 -2.33
N TYR A 85 10.39 -12.16 -3.54
CA TYR A 85 10.94 -10.95 -4.14
C TYR A 85 9.85 -9.94 -4.49
N GLU A 86 8.67 -10.40 -4.94
CA GLU A 86 7.48 -9.55 -5.11
C GLU A 86 7.09 -8.90 -3.77
N LEU A 87 7.05 -9.66 -2.68
CA LEU A 87 6.79 -9.11 -1.34
C LEU A 87 7.82 -8.01 -1.00
N PHE A 88 9.11 -8.31 -1.11
CA PHE A 88 10.19 -7.38 -0.79
C PHE A 88 10.15 -6.09 -1.63
N SER A 89 10.06 -6.23 -2.95
CA SER A 89 10.03 -5.10 -3.88
C SER A 89 8.81 -4.20 -3.68
N GLU A 90 7.65 -4.79 -3.39
CA GLU A 90 6.44 -4.01 -3.08
C GLU A 90 6.52 -3.30 -1.72
N GLU A 91 7.18 -3.87 -0.70
CA GLU A 91 7.46 -3.14 0.55
C GLU A 91 8.33 -1.92 0.29
N GLN A 92 9.42 -2.11 -0.45
CA GLN A 92 10.34 -1.03 -0.80
C GLN A 92 9.62 0.09 -1.54
N GLN A 93 8.82 -0.25 -2.55
CA GLN A 93 8.05 0.73 -3.32
C GLN A 93 7.04 1.48 -2.46
N MET A 94 6.38 0.81 -1.51
CA MET A 94 5.45 1.46 -0.60
C MET A 94 6.17 2.43 0.35
N ILE A 95 7.32 2.07 0.91
CA ILE A 95 8.15 2.96 1.74
C ILE A 95 8.53 4.22 0.97
N GLU A 96 9.00 4.07 -0.27
CA GLU A 96 9.33 5.20 -1.14
C GLU A 96 8.11 6.10 -1.40
N ASN A 97 6.95 5.51 -1.65
CA ASN A 97 5.68 6.19 -1.85
C ASN A 97 5.24 7.00 -0.63
N LEU A 98 5.27 6.40 0.56
CA LEU A 98 4.89 7.08 1.80
C LEU A 98 5.88 8.19 2.15
N GLY A 99 7.18 7.98 1.95
CA GLY A 99 8.20 9.01 2.10
C GLY A 99 7.98 10.18 1.13
N LEU A 100 7.58 9.89 -0.12
CA LEU A 100 7.21 10.90 -1.10
C LEU A 100 5.96 11.67 -0.67
N ALA A 101 4.92 10.98 -0.18
CA ALA A 101 3.71 11.59 0.37
C ALA A 101 4.05 12.59 1.49
N GLN A 102 4.97 12.23 2.38
CA GLN A 102 5.40 13.11 3.47
C GLN A 102 6.22 14.30 2.97
N ARG A 103 7.22 14.08 2.11
CA ARG A 103 8.14 15.14 1.65
C ARG A 103 7.48 16.11 0.67
N VAL A 104 6.76 15.60 -0.32
CA VAL A 104 6.19 16.42 -1.37
C VAL A 104 4.86 16.97 -0.91
N TYR A 105 3.90 16.11 -0.59
CA TYR A 105 2.54 16.56 -0.34
C TYR A 105 2.38 17.23 1.02
N ARG A 106 2.76 16.55 2.12
CA ARG A 106 2.57 17.10 3.48
C ARG A 106 3.43 18.34 3.70
N ASN A 107 4.74 18.21 3.49
CA ASN A 107 5.68 19.32 3.76
C ASN A 107 5.57 20.43 2.71
N GLY A 108 5.24 20.10 1.46
CA GLY A 108 4.99 21.11 0.43
C GLY A 108 3.76 21.95 0.73
N MET A 109 2.63 21.32 1.07
CA MET A 109 1.41 22.05 1.46
C MET A 109 1.59 22.85 2.75
N LYS A 110 2.39 22.35 3.70
CA LYS A 110 2.78 23.12 4.90
C LYS A 110 3.59 24.36 4.53
N THR A 111 4.70 24.18 3.80
CA THR A 111 5.63 25.27 3.44
C THR A 111 4.93 26.37 2.64
N LEU A 112 4.00 26.00 1.77
CA LEU A 112 3.23 26.95 0.96
C LEU A 112 2.00 27.52 1.68
N ASN A 113 1.80 27.19 2.96
CA ASN A 113 0.62 27.57 3.75
C ASN A 113 -0.70 27.27 3.02
N ILE A 114 -0.79 26.11 2.37
CA ILE A 114 -2.00 25.65 1.67
C ILE A 114 -2.97 25.03 2.68
N LEU A 115 -2.42 24.28 3.64
CA LEU A 115 -3.17 23.65 4.73
C LEU A 115 -2.51 23.99 6.07
N THR A 116 -3.34 24.06 7.11
CA THR A 116 -2.88 24.22 8.49
C THR A 116 -2.24 22.93 9.02
N ASP A 117 -1.46 23.03 10.10
CA ASP A 117 -0.87 21.86 10.75
C ASP A 117 -1.92 20.86 11.25
N LEU A 118 -3.09 21.34 11.69
CA LEU A 118 -4.18 20.49 12.15
C LEU A 118 -4.80 19.70 10.98
N GLU A 119 -5.06 20.37 9.85
CA GLU A 119 -5.60 19.72 8.65
C GLU A 119 -4.61 18.71 8.07
N LEU A 120 -3.32 19.06 8.05
CA LEU A 120 -2.26 18.12 7.64
C LEU A 120 -2.18 16.92 8.57
N LYS A 121 -2.29 17.11 9.89
CA LYS A 121 -2.31 16.00 10.84
C LYS A 121 -3.51 15.09 10.61
N GLN A 122 -4.67 15.66 10.30
CA GLN A 122 -5.87 14.88 10.04
C GLN A 122 -5.82 14.13 8.70
N ILE A 123 -5.38 14.78 7.61
CA ILE A 123 -5.31 14.15 6.27
C ILE A 123 -4.25 13.06 6.23
N PHE A 124 -3.05 13.30 6.77
CA PHE A 124 -1.97 12.32 6.72
C PHE A 124 -2.04 11.29 7.85
N GLY A 125 -2.79 11.59 8.91
CA GLY A 125 -2.89 10.73 10.09
C GLY A 125 -1.53 10.46 10.75
N PRO A 126 -1.42 9.38 11.54
CA PRO A 126 -0.17 8.96 12.18
C PRO A 126 0.75 8.22 11.18
N LEU A 127 1.02 8.81 10.02
CA LEU A 127 1.91 8.18 9.02
C LEU A 127 3.33 7.96 9.56
N GLU A 128 3.75 8.81 10.51
CA GLU A 128 5.00 8.68 11.28
C GLU A 128 5.09 7.40 12.11
N ASP A 129 3.95 6.78 12.46
CA ASP A 129 3.93 5.50 13.16
C ASP A 129 3.94 4.31 12.20
N ILE A 130 3.56 4.52 10.93
CA ILE A 130 3.47 3.46 9.92
C ILE A 130 4.80 3.26 9.19
N LEU A 131 5.41 4.35 8.72
CA LEU A 131 6.62 4.28 7.90
C LEU A 131 7.77 3.51 8.58
N PRO A 132 8.13 3.78 9.86
CA PRO A 132 9.22 3.08 10.53
C PRO A 132 8.98 1.57 10.68
N LEU A 133 7.71 1.14 10.81
CA LEU A 133 7.37 -0.27 10.90
C LEU A 133 7.71 -1.03 9.62
N HIS A 134 7.47 -0.41 8.46
CA HIS A 134 7.82 -1.01 7.17
C HIS A 134 9.31 -0.94 6.88
N GLU A 135 9.98 0.13 7.30
CA GLU A 135 11.43 0.22 7.21
C GLU A 135 12.13 -0.87 8.04
N ASP A 136 11.67 -1.13 9.28
CA ASP A 136 12.14 -2.26 10.10
C ASP A 136 11.90 -3.60 9.41
N LEU A 137 10.70 -3.81 8.84
CA LEU A 137 10.39 -5.03 8.10
C LEU A 137 11.36 -5.23 6.92
N LEU A 138 11.54 -4.21 6.09
CA LEU A 138 12.42 -4.28 4.92
C LEU A 138 13.88 -4.54 5.33
N TYR A 139 14.35 -3.86 6.39
CA TYR A 139 15.68 -4.07 6.95
C TYR A 139 15.90 -5.53 7.37
N ARG A 140 14.93 -6.13 8.06
CA ARG A 140 14.98 -7.54 8.49
C ARG A 140 14.88 -8.52 7.33
N LEU A 141 14.11 -8.20 6.29
CA LEU A 141 13.93 -9.04 5.11
C LEU A 141 15.13 -9.01 4.16
N LYS A 142 15.81 -7.87 4.02
CA LYS A 142 16.94 -7.67 3.09
C LYS A 142 18.02 -8.78 3.15
N PRO A 143 18.53 -9.21 4.33
CA PRO A 143 19.50 -10.30 4.39
C PRO A 143 18.89 -11.71 4.16
N LYS A 144 17.57 -11.81 4.01
CA LYS A 144 16.80 -13.05 3.93
C LYS A 144 16.09 -13.26 2.59
N VAL A 145 16.24 -12.34 1.63
CA VAL A 145 15.57 -12.40 0.31
C VAL A 145 15.90 -13.68 -0.46
N ASN A 146 17.11 -14.22 -0.30
CA ASN A 146 17.54 -15.48 -0.93
C ASN A 146 17.63 -16.65 0.08
N SER A 147 16.92 -16.56 1.20
CA SER A 147 16.98 -17.57 2.27
C SER A 147 15.74 -18.47 2.30
N SER A 148 15.70 -19.43 3.22
CA SER A 148 14.53 -20.29 3.42
C SER A 148 13.28 -19.46 3.73
N ILE A 149 12.16 -19.88 3.14
CA ILE A 149 10.83 -19.31 3.35
C ILE A 149 10.42 -19.31 4.83
N ASP A 150 10.90 -20.28 5.61
CA ASP A 150 10.63 -20.34 7.05
C ASP A 150 11.29 -19.19 7.81
N ALA A 151 12.46 -18.71 7.36
CA ALA A 151 13.10 -17.55 7.96
C ALA A 151 12.31 -16.27 7.66
N VAL A 152 11.84 -16.12 6.40
CA VAL A 152 11.06 -14.95 5.98
C VAL A 152 9.71 -14.89 6.71
N GLY A 153 8.97 -15.98 6.76
CA GLY A 153 7.66 -15.92 7.41
C GLY A 153 7.75 -15.74 8.94
N GLN A 154 8.86 -16.11 9.60
CA GLN A 154 9.05 -15.84 11.03
C GLN A 154 9.17 -14.33 11.27
N ILE A 155 9.89 -13.62 10.39
CA ILE A 155 9.98 -12.15 10.41
C ILE A 155 8.59 -11.54 10.29
N TYR A 156 7.78 -12.03 9.34
CA TYR A 156 6.41 -11.53 9.16
C TYR A 156 5.50 -11.81 10.36
N LEU A 157 5.58 -13.00 10.97
CA LEU A 157 4.79 -13.36 12.15
C LEU A 157 5.07 -12.40 13.32
N GLU A 158 6.34 -12.12 13.60
CA GLU A 158 6.74 -11.16 14.64
C GLU A 158 6.36 -9.72 14.28
N TRP A 159 6.45 -9.36 13.00
CA TRP A 159 6.06 -8.04 12.54
C TRP A 159 4.56 -7.80 12.69
N PHE A 160 3.70 -8.73 12.25
CA PHE A 160 2.23 -8.59 12.38
C PHE A 160 1.75 -8.40 13.82
N GLN A 161 2.44 -8.98 14.79
CA GLN A 161 2.12 -8.79 16.21
C GLN A 161 2.38 -7.35 16.68
N ARG A 162 3.40 -6.68 16.12
CA ARG A 162 3.84 -5.34 16.53
C ARG A 162 3.04 -4.21 15.87
N ILE A 163 2.56 -4.40 14.65
CA ILE A 163 1.96 -3.30 13.86
C ILE A 163 0.51 -2.96 14.24
N ARG A 164 -0.15 -3.80 15.04
CA ARG A 164 -1.61 -3.78 15.22
C ARG A 164 -2.12 -2.44 15.73
N SER A 165 -1.51 -1.88 16.77
CA SER A 165 -1.94 -0.60 17.36
C SER A 165 -1.82 0.55 16.38
N SER A 166 -0.66 0.68 15.71
CA SER A 166 -0.41 1.74 14.73
C SER A 166 -1.38 1.66 13.55
N TYR A 167 -1.66 0.46 13.05
CA TYR A 167 -2.60 0.27 11.95
C TYR A 167 -4.07 0.49 12.35
N VAL A 168 -4.47 0.13 13.56
CA VAL A 168 -5.82 0.46 14.05
C VAL A 168 -5.99 1.98 14.10
N SER A 169 -5.01 2.70 14.67
CA SER A 169 -5.01 4.16 14.71
C SER A 169 -5.06 4.76 13.30
N TYR A 170 -4.13 4.37 12.43
CA TYR A 170 -4.04 4.88 11.07
C TYR A 170 -5.31 4.60 10.25
N CYS A 171 -5.77 3.35 10.22
CA CYS A 171 -6.94 2.98 9.44
C CYS A 171 -8.22 3.61 9.97
N SER A 172 -8.38 3.77 11.29
CA SER A 172 -9.57 4.43 11.85
C SER A 172 -9.69 5.89 11.40
N ASN A 173 -8.57 6.56 11.15
CA ASN A 173 -8.54 7.95 10.67
C ASN A 173 -8.79 8.09 9.15
N LEU A 174 -8.64 7.03 8.35
CA LEU A 174 -8.70 7.12 6.88
C LEU A 174 -10.01 7.70 6.34
N ILE A 175 -11.16 7.44 6.98
CA ILE A 175 -12.44 8.03 6.58
C ILE A 175 -12.39 9.55 6.76
N ASN A 176 -12.07 10.01 7.97
CA ASN A 176 -11.99 11.44 8.29
C ASN A 176 -10.93 12.17 7.45
N ALA A 177 -9.83 11.49 7.13
CA ALA A 177 -8.79 11.98 6.23
C ALA A 177 -9.31 12.19 4.81
N LYS A 178 -10.06 11.21 4.28
CA LYS A 178 -10.65 11.27 2.94
C LYS A 178 -11.69 12.37 2.84
N GLU A 179 -12.60 12.43 3.81
CA GLU A 179 -13.65 13.46 3.87
C GLU A 179 -13.05 14.87 3.90
N LEU A 180 -12.05 15.11 4.75
CA LEU A 180 -11.38 16.41 4.82
C LEU A 180 -10.62 16.73 3.52
N LEU A 181 -9.90 15.75 2.96
CA LEU A 181 -9.18 15.94 1.70
C LEU A 181 -10.13 16.30 0.55
N ASP A 182 -11.27 15.63 0.45
CA ASP A 182 -12.27 15.89 -0.59
C ASP A 182 -12.94 17.25 -0.38
N ALA A 183 -13.30 17.60 0.86
CA ALA A 183 -13.82 18.93 1.19
C ALA A 183 -12.83 20.04 0.79
N LYS A 184 -11.54 19.84 1.07
CA LYS A 184 -10.47 20.79 0.76
C LYS A 184 -10.23 20.96 -0.74
N ARG A 185 -10.44 19.92 -1.55
CA ARG A 185 -10.38 20.03 -3.02
C ARG A 185 -11.52 20.87 -3.60
N CYS A 186 -12.68 20.87 -2.94
CA CYS A 186 -13.86 21.59 -3.40
C CYS A 186 -13.96 23.03 -2.87
N GLU A 187 -12.98 23.51 -2.09
CA GLU A 187 -12.97 24.89 -1.62
C GLU A 187 -12.85 25.89 -2.80
N GLU A 188 -13.57 27.01 -2.68
CA GLU A 188 -13.65 28.04 -3.72
C GLU A 188 -12.27 28.63 -4.10
N ASN A 189 -11.34 28.70 -3.14
CA ASN A 189 -9.99 29.20 -3.38
C ASN A 189 -9.13 28.28 -4.27
N GLY A 190 -9.53 27.02 -4.46
CA GLY A 190 -8.89 26.04 -5.35
C GLY A 190 -7.44 25.65 -5.02
N ARG A 191 -6.87 26.09 -3.88
CA ARG A 191 -5.42 25.98 -3.60
C ARG A 191 -4.95 24.53 -3.48
N VAL A 192 -5.75 23.69 -2.84
CA VAL A 192 -5.44 22.26 -2.65
C VAL A 192 -5.55 21.52 -3.98
N ASP A 193 -6.62 21.73 -4.73
CA ASP A 193 -6.82 21.07 -6.02
C ASP A 193 -5.74 21.44 -7.05
N ASP A 194 -5.38 22.74 -7.16
CA ASP A 194 -4.28 23.19 -8.03
C ASP A 194 -2.94 22.53 -7.66
N TYR A 195 -2.62 22.50 -6.37
CA TYR A 195 -1.38 21.87 -5.90
C TYR A 195 -1.33 20.37 -6.20
N LEU A 196 -2.43 19.66 -5.96
CA LEU A 196 -2.52 18.23 -6.23
C LEU A 196 -2.44 17.90 -7.73
N LYS A 197 -3.07 18.72 -8.60
CA LYS A 197 -2.94 18.60 -10.05
C LYS A 197 -1.48 18.74 -10.51
N ARG A 198 -0.78 19.78 -10.04
CA ARG A 198 0.66 19.96 -10.33
C ARG A 198 1.52 18.78 -9.89
N CYS A 199 1.20 18.18 -8.74
CA CYS A 199 1.89 16.98 -8.28
C CYS A 199 1.63 15.79 -9.21
N THR A 200 0.38 15.58 -9.62
CA THR A 200 0.00 14.50 -10.56
C THR A 200 0.66 14.66 -11.93
N ASP A 201 0.80 15.89 -12.41
CA ASP A 201 1.47 16.20 -13.69
C ASP A 201 3.00 16.03 -13.62
N SER A 202 3.56 16.02 -12.42
CA SER A 202 4.99 15.80 -12.21
C SER A 202 5.37 14.32 -12.31
N GLY A 203 6.51 14.03 -12.93
CA GLY A 203 6.94 12.65 -13.19
C GLY A 203 7.14 11.78 -11.94
N PHE A 204 7.39 12.38 -10.77
CA PHE A 204 7.57 11.65 -9.52
C PHE A 204 6.30 10.96 -9.01
N SER A 205 5.11 11.48 -9.34
CA SER A 205 3.84 10.97 -8.82
C SER A 205 3.43 9.64 -9.47
N ARG A 206 4.01 9.33 -10.64
CA ARG A 206 3.58 8.21 -11.49
C ARG A 206 2.07 8.28 -11.81
N LYS A 207 1.52 9.49 -11.89
CA LYS A 207 0.09 9.78 -12.12
C LYS A 207 -0.85 9.26 -11.01
N LEU A 208 -0.32 8.98 -9.82
CA LEU A 208 -1.12 8.62 -8.65
C LEU A 208 -1.64 9.88 -7.97
N ASP A 209 -2.88 9.81 -7.48
CA ASP A 209 -3.46 10.84 -6.63
C ASP A 209 -2.93 10.73 -5.19
N LEU A 210 -2.99 11.82 -4.41
CA LEU A 210 -2.56 11.79 -2.99
C LEU A 210 -3.25 10.67 -2.21
N TRP A 211 -4.54 10.44 -2.46
CA TRP A 211 -5.27 9.38 -1.79
C TRP A 211 -4.70 7.98 -2.08
N ASP A 212 -4.22 7.74 -3.31
CA ASP A 212 -3.62 6.47 -3.69
C ASP A 212 -2.33 6.17 -2.91
N PHE A 213 -1.63 7.18 -2.41
CA PHE A 213 -0.48 7.02 -1.52
C PHE A 213 -0.92 6.74 -0.07
N LEU A 214 -1.90 7.50 0.43
CA LEU A 214 -2.39 7.37 1.80
C LEU A 214 -3.13 6.04 2.04
N ASP A 215 -3.75 5.48 1.01
CA ASP A 215 -4.46 4.21 1.14
C ASP A 215 -3.54 2.97 1.04
N GLN A 216 -2.28 3.13 0.61
CA GLN A 216 -1.37 2.00 0.38
C GLN A 216 -1.19 1.09 1.60
N PRO A 217 -0.99 1.60 2.84
CA PRO A 217 -0.80 0.73 3.99
C PRO A 217 -2.00 -0.20 4.21
N ARG A 218 -3.23 0.33 4.07
CA ARG A 218 -4.47 -0.42 4.20
C ARG A 218 -4.58 -1.47 3.09
N SER A 219 -4.39 -1.05 1.85
CA SER A 219 -4.44 -1.93 0.68
C SER A 219 -3.37 -3.03 0.75
N ARG A 220 -2.19 -2.73 1.31
CA ARG A 220 -1.09 -3.68 1.49
C ARG A 220 -1.44 -4.78 2.49
N LEU A 221 -2.08 -4.43 3.61
CA LEU A 221 -2.54 -5.42 4.59
C LEU A 221 -3.46 -6.48 3.98
N MET A 222 -4.32 -6.09 3.03
CA MET A 222 -5.24 -7.01 2.36
C MET A 222 -4.53 -7.97 1.39
N LYS A 223 -3.34 -7.59 0.90
CA LYS A 223 -2.57 -8.40 -0.06
C LYS A 223 -1.79 -9.52 0.63
N TYR A 224 -1.35 -9.34 1.88
CA TYR A 224 -0.52 -10.35 2.56
C TYR A 224 -1.15 -11.76 2.58
N PRO A 225 -2.44 -11.97 2.93
CA PRO A 225 -3.05 -13.29 2.87
C PRO A 225 -2.96 -13.96 1.49
N ILE A 226 -3.09 -13.18 0.42
CA ILE A 226 -3.06 -13.67 -0.97
C ILE A 226 -1.63 -14.08 -1.34
N LEU A 227 -0.65 -13.26 -0.99
CA LEU A 227 0.77 -13.52 -1.25
C LEU A 227 1.27 -14.73 -0.46
N PHE A 228 0.91 -14.87 0.81
CA PHE A 228 1.26 -16.04 1.61
C PHE A 228 0.60 -17.33 1.11
N LYS A 229 -0.65 -17.27 0.62
CA LYS A 229 -1.28 -18.42 -0.03
C LYS A 229 -0.53 -18.86 -1.29
N ARG A 230 -0.03 -17.92 -2.09
CA ARG A 230 0.81 -18.23 -3.26
C ARG A 230 2.12 -18.90 -2.87
N ILE A 231 2.77 -18.45 -1.79
CA ILE A 231 3.99 -19.10 -1.26
C ILE A 231 3.72 -20.53 -0.77
N HIS A 232 2.52 -20.82 -0.26
CA HIS A 232 2.18 -22.14 0.26
C HIS A 232 1.67 -23.12 -0.81
N LYS A 233 1.26 -22.64 -1.98
CA LYS A 233 0.68 -23.47 -3.02
C LYS A 233 1.75 -24.43 -3.57
N ARG A 234 1.55 -25.73 -3.30
CA ARG A 234 2.36 -26.84 -3.81
C ARG A 234 2.05 -27.11 -5.28
#